data_AF-A0A7W9C6L6-F1
#
_entry.id   AF-A0A7W9C6L6-F1
#
_cell.length_a   1.000
_cell.length_b   1.000
_cell.length_c   1.000
_cell.angle_alpha   90.00
_cell.angle_beta   90.00
_cell.angle_gamma   90.00
#
_symmetry.space_group_name_H-M   'P 1'
#
loop_
_entity.id
_entity.type
_entity.pdbx_description
1 polymer ?
#
loop_
_entity_poly.entity_id
_entity_poly.type
_entity_poly.pdbx_seq_one_letter_code
_entity_poly.pdbx_strand_id
1 'polypeptide(L)'
;MTIRTSLMSALLAATAVAAPLSAAAQQASDPYGDQRVLPDPNDPKAREALERARGEAYHRADDSKQTEEELRTTRALNAEIAAQNALADKADEAARLEYDAAVARRQIEIRRIEEEARAAAEATRAAQEQYDRDYAAWREQVRLCQSGFREACTARPAWVRPQQ
;
A
#
# COMPACT_ATOMS: atom_id res chain seq x y z
N MET A 1 -13.24 -23.41 -20.89
CA MET A 1 -13.21 -24.79 -20.36
C MET A 1 -11.79 -25.30 -20.53
N THR A 2 -11.21 -25.87 -19.47
CA THR A 2 -9.88 -26.54 -19.36
C THR A 2 -8.63 -25.67 -19.66
N ILE A 3 -7.85 -25.18 -18.66
CA ILE A 3 -6.93 -25.88 -17.72
C ILE A 3 -5.78 -26.55 -18.54
N ARG A 4 -4.46 -26.31 -18.37
CA ARG A 4 -3.61 -26.40 -17.18
C ARG A 4 -2.13 -25.99 -17.49
N THR A 5 -1.49 -25.33 -16.52
CA THR A 5 -0.11 -25.56 -15.98
C THR A 5 1.11 -25.71 -16.88
N SER A 6 2.15 -24.91 -16.60
CA SER A 6 3.44 -25.42 -16.07
C SER A 6 4.43 -24.26 -15.85
N LEU A 7 4.88 -24.05 -14.61
CA LEU A 7 6.19 -23.45 -14.36
C LEU A 7 6.92 -24.31 -13.32
N MET A 8 8.11 -24.70 -13.74
CA MET A 8 8.98 -25.73 -13.21
C MET A 8 9.42 -25.46 -11.77
N SER A 9 9.22 -26.44 -10.90
CA SER A 9 9.98 -26.61 -9.68
C SER A 9 11.29 -27.31 -10.02
N ALA A 10 12.43 -26.65 -9.83
CA ALA A 10 13.74 -27.29 -9.87
C ALA A 10 14.03 -27.92 -8.50
N LEU A 11 13.85 -29.23 -8.40
CA LEU A 11 14.32 -30.06 -7.28
C LEU A 11 15.73 -30.55 -7.60
N LEU A 12 16.71 -30.16 -6.78
CA LEU A 12 18.02 -30.79 -6.74
C LEU A 12 17.88 -32.21 -6.16
N ALA A 13 18.43 -33.18 -6.86
CA ALA A 13 18.69 -34.53 -6.34
C ALA A 13 20.19 -34.77 -6.30
N ALA A 14 20.74 -35.02 -5.11
CA ALA A 14 22.02 -35.68 -4.93
C ALA A 14 21.88 -36.70 -3.80
N THR A 15 21.97 -37.97 -4.19
CA THR A 15 22.01 -39.15 -3.33
C THR A 15 23.42 -39.40 -2.80
N ALA A 16 23.59 -39.72 -1.50
CA ALA A 16 24.53 -40.75 -1.02
C ALA A 16 24.40 -41.01 0.51
N VAL A 17 23.85 -42.18 0.82
CA VAL A 17 24.25 -43.23 1.79
C VAL A 17 24.93 -42.84 3.12
N ALA A 18 24.35 -43.37 4.20
CA ALA A 18 24.76 -43.31 5.60
C ALA A 18 25.87 -44.30 6.01
N ALA A 19 26.69 -43.93 7.02
CA ALA A 19 27.10 -44.69 8.23
C ALA A 19 28.40 -44.09 8.85
N PRO A 20 28.78 -44.38 10.12
CA PRO A 20 28.02 -44.40 11.37
C PRO A 20 28.63 -43.48 12.47
N LEU A 21 27.95 -43.41 13.62
CA LEU A 21 28.29 -42.66 14.84
C LEU A 21 29.68 -42.95 15.42
N SER A 22 30.36 -41.91 15.90
CA SER A 22 31.26 -41.99 17.08
C SER A 22 31.36 -40.61 17.74
N ALA A 23 31.05 -40.60 19.03
CA ALA A 23 30.97 -39.42 19.87
C ALA A 23 32.35 -38.79 20.09
N ALA A 24 32.46 -37.51 19.75
CA ALA A 24 33.23 -36.57 20.53
C ALA A 24 32.33 -35.34 20.71
N ALA A 25 31.83 -35.15 21.93
CA ALA A 25 31.34 -33.85 22.34
C ALA A 25 32.54 -32.90 22.37
N GLN A 26 32.93 -32.39 21.21
CA GLN A 26 33.67 -31.16 21.12
C GLN A 26 32.64 -30.08 21.43
N GLN A 27 32.76 -29.45 22.60
CA GLN A 27 32.22 -28.11 22.79
C GLN A 27 32.74 -27.27 21.63
N ALA A 28 31.93 -27.14 20.58
CA ALA A 28 32.02 -26.03 19.67
C ALA A 28 31.72 -24.82 20.56
N SER A 29 32.76 -24.09 20.93
CA SER A 29 32.62 -22.74 21.44
C SER A 29 31.69 -22.00 20.50
N ASP A 30 30.53 -21.60 21.01
CA ASP A 30 29.58 -20.76 20.29
C ASP A 30 30.34 -19.55 19.72
N PRO A 31 30.49 -19.42 18.39
CA PRO A 31 31.21 -18.30 17.80
C PRO A 31 30.48 -16.96 18.00
N TYR A 32 29.27 -16.97 18.56
CA TYR A 32 28.49 -15.77 18.91
C TYR A 32 28.52 -15.41 20.40
N GLY A 33 29.25 -16.17 21.23
CA GLY A 33 29.41 -15.89 22.67
C GLY A 33 30.33 -14.71 23.01
N ASP A 34 31.05 -14.16 22.03
CA ASP A 34 31.89 -12.96 22.21
C ASP A 34 31.13 -11.73 21.69
N GLN A 35 29.98 -11.41 22.29
CA GLN A 35 29.42 -10.06 22.20
C GLN A 35 30.32 -9.09 22.99
N ARG A 36 31.52 -8.85 22.47
CA ARG A 36 32.25 -7.64 22.84
C ARG A 36 31.36 -6.49 22.44
N VAL A 37 31.08 -5.61 23.41
CA VAL A 37 30.41 -4.33 23.20
C VAL A 37 30.96 -3.74 21.90
N LEU A 38 30.09 -3.60 20.89
CA LEU A 38 30.50 -3.03 19.61
C LEU A 38 30.98 -1.61 19.94
N PRO A 39 32.26 -1.27 19.64
CA PRO A 39 32.81 0.01 20.01
C PRO A 39 31.94 1.16 19.46
N ASP A 40 31.76 2.23 20.25
CA ASP A 40 30.97 3.39 19.83
C ASP A 40 31.49 3.92 18.48
N PRO A 41 30.67 3.93 17.41
CA PRO A 41 31.10 4.38 16.09
C PRO A 41 31.56 5.85 16.06
N ASN A 42 31.21 6.64 17.07
CA ASN A 42 31.62 8.05 17.19
C ASN A 42 32.90 8.25 18.01
N ASP A 43 33.42 7.20 18.68
CA ASP A 43 34.71 7.28 19.38
C ASP A 43 35.86 7.10 18.35
N PRO A 44 36.71 8.11 18.14
CA PRO A 44 37.79 8.06 17.16
C PRO A 44 38.76 6.90 17.38
N LYS A 45 39.04 6.54 18.64
CA LYS A 45 40.01 5.48 18.98
C LYS A 45 39.44 4.08 18.72
N ALA A 46 38.16 3.90 19.02
CA ALA A 46 37.40 2.69 18.73
C ALA A 46 37.33 2.43 17.22
N ARG A 47 37.07 3.48 16.44
CA ARG A 47 36.99 3.41 14.98
C ARG A 47 38.35 3.07 14.35
N GLU A 48 39.41 3.73 14.80
CA GLU A 48 40.79 3.46 14.35
C GLU A 48 41.25 2.02 14.67
N ALA A 49 40.87 1.49 15.84
CA ALA A 49 41.18 0.10 16.21
C ALA A 49 40.43 -0.93 15.34
N LEU A 50 39.16 -0.67 15.03
CA LEU A 50 38.36 -1.50 14.12
C LEU A 50 38.87 -1.44 12.67
N GLU A 51 39.26 -0.27 12.20
CA GLU A 51 39.85 -0.03 10.87
C GLU A 51 41.19 -0.77 10.73
N ARG A 52 42.05 -0.67 11.75
CA ARG A 52 43.32 -1.42 11.83
C ARG A 52 43.09 -2.94 11.86
N ALA A 53 42.06 -3.42 12.56
CA ALA A 53 41.69 -4.83 12.59
C ALA A 53 41.14 -5.35 11.25
N ARG A 54 40.51 -4.48 10.45
CA ARG A 54 40.02 -4.80 9.10
C ARG A 54 41.09 -4.69 8.01
N GLY A 55 42.29 -4.19 8.34
CA GLY A 55 43.35 -3.91 7.36
C GLY A 55 43.09 -2.67 6.49
N GLU A 56 42.04 -1.91 6.78
CA GLU A 56 41.66 -0.67 6.10
C GLU A 56 42.06 0.49 7.00
N ALA A 57 43.32 0.90 7.00
CA ALA A 57 43.72 2.12 7.70
C ALA A 57 43.22 3.32 6.88
N TYR A 58 42.12 3.95 7.30
CA TYR A 58 41.71 5.24 6.73
C TYR A 58 42.73 6.30 7.14
N HIS A 59 43.65 6.61 6.23
CA HIS A 59 44.54 7.75 6.38
C HIS A 59 43.92 8.95 5.67
N ARG A 60 43.34 9.88 6.46
CA ARG A 60 42.98 11.20 5.96
C ARG A 60 44.26 11.88 5.45
N ALA A 61 44.23 12.37 4.21
CA ALA A 61 45.30 13.21 3.69
C ALA A 61 45.43 14.47 4.57
N ASP A 62 46.66 14.87 4.85
CA ASP A 62 46.92 16.06 5.67
C ASP A 62 46.35 17.31 5.00
N ASP A 63 45.54 18.08 5.73
CA ASP A 63 44.89 19.29 5.22
C ASP A 63 45.93 20.35 4.76
N SER A 64 47.18 20.28 5.24
CA SER A 64 48.31 21.11 4.75
C SER A 64 48.70 20.84 3.30
N LYS A 65 48.17 19.78 2.68
CA LYS A 65 48.33 19.49 1.26
C LYS A 65 47.31 20.22 0.39
N GLN A 66 46.27 20.81 0.97
CA GLN A 66 45.29 21.59 0.22
C GLN A 66 45.84 22.99 -0.07
N THR A 67 45.76 23.38 -1.33
CA THR A 67 46.04 24.73 -1.80
C THR A 67 44.87 25.66 -1.48
N GLU A 68 45.14 26.98 -1.39
CA GLU A 68 44.06 27.96 -1.17
C GLU A 68 43.02 27.95 -2.31
N GLU A 69 43.44 27.60 -3.53
CA GLU A 69 42.54 27.46 -4.66
C GLU A 69 41.57 26.28 -4.51
N GLU A 70 42.05 25.13 -4.02
CA GLU A 70 41.20 23.97 -3.72
C GLU A 70 40.21 24.28 -2.59
N LEU A 71 40.63 25.00 -1.56
CA LEU A 71 39.75 25.43 -0.47
C LEU A 71 38.66 26.39 -0.97
N ARG A 72 39.04 27.37 -1.80
CA ARG A 72 38.08 28.30 -2.43
C ARG A 72 37.08 27.54 -3.30
N THR A 73 37.55 26.60 -4.11
CA THR A 73 36.70 25.78 -4.99
C THR A 73 35.74 24.91 -4.19
N THR A 74 36.24 24.26 -3.13
CA THR A 74 35.42 23.42 -2.25
C THR A 74 34.35 24.26 -1.53
N ARG A 75 34.70 25.46 -1.04
CA ARG A 75 33.71 26.39 -0.44
C ARG A 75 32.64 26.79 -1.45
N ALA A 76 33.02 27.08 -2.69
CA ALA A 76 32.06 27.43 -3.75
C ALA A 76 31.12 26.27 -4.07
N LEU A 77 31.65 25.04 -4.23
CA LEU A 77 30.83 23.85 -4.48
C LEU A 77 29.90 23.53 -3.31
N ASN A 78 30.37 23.62 -2.07
CA ASN A 78 29.52 23.41 -0.90
C ASN A 78 28.41 24.45 -0.79
N ALA A 79 28.68 25.70 -1.17
CA ALA A 79 27.65 26.74 -1.23
C ALA A 79 26.61 26.45 -2.33
N GLU A 80 27.05 25.96 -3.48
CA GLU A 80 26.15 25.53 -4.56
C GLU A 80 25.27 24.35 -4.13
N ILE A 81 25.86 23.31 -3.53
CA ILE A 81 25.13 22.14 -3.00
C ILE A 81 24.11 22.59 -1.96
N ALA A 82 24.48 23.49 -1.04
CA ALA A 82 23.57 24.01 -0.04
C ALA A 82 22.39 24.76 -0.69
N ALA A 83 22.63 25.55 -1.74
CA ALA A 83 21.58 26.25 -2.47
C ALA A 83 20.66 25.28 -3.22
N GLN A 84 21.20 24.22 -3.83
CA GLN A 84 20.41 23.20 -4.51
C GLN A 84 19.57 22.38 -3.53
N ASN A 85 20.13 22.00 -2.38
CA ASN A 85 19.39 21.30 -1.33
C ASN A 85 18.23 22.16 -0.81
N ALA A 86 18.46 23.45 -0.56
CA ALA A 86 17.40 24.36 -0.12
C ALA A 86 16.30 24.55 -1.17
N LEU A 87 16.63 24.44 -2.47
CA LEU A 87 15.63 24.44 -3.54
C LEU A 87 14.84 23.12 -3.56
N ALA A 88 15.54 21.99 -3.41
CA ALA A 88 14.92 20.67 -3.37
C ALA A 88 13.96 20.53 -2.18
N ASP A 89 14.35 20.99 -0.99
CA ASP A 89 13.50 20.97 0.21
C ASP A 89 12.17 21.70 -0.02
N LYS A 90 12.21 22.86 -0.69
CA LYS A 90 11.00 23.62 -1.04
C LYS A 90 10.14 22.91 -2.07
N ALA A 91 10.77 22.28 -3.06
CA ALA A 91 10.05 21.50 -4.07
C ALA A 91 9.37 20.27 -3.45
N ASP A 92 10.05 19.58 -2.54
CA ASP A 92 9.51 18.44 -1.80
C ASP A 92 8.35 18.83 -0.89
N GLU A 93 8.45 19.98 -0.20
CA GLU A 93 7.35 20.52 0.60
C GLU A 93 6.12 20.82 -0.27
N ALA A 94 6.33 21.51 -1.40
CA ALA A 94 5.24 21.80 -2.34
C ALA A 94 4.60 20.51 -2.87
N ALA A 95 5.40 19.53 -3.27
CA ALA A 95 4.92 18.24 -3.76
C ALA A 95 4.11 17.47 -2.70
N ARG A 96 4.52 17.53 -1.42
CA ARG A 96 3.75 16.94 -0.30
C ARG A 96 2.40 17.60 -0.14
N LEU A 97 2.34 18.94 -0.15
CA LEU A 97 1.09 19.68 -0.03
C LEU A 97 0.14 19.38 -1.20
N GLU A 98 0.67 19.31 -2.43
CA GLU A 98 -0.12 18.95 -3.61
C GLU A 98 -0.66 17.52 -3.52
N TYR A 99 0.17 16.58 -3.07
CA TYR A 99 -0.23 15.19 -2.84
C TYR A 99 -1.34 15.09 -1.78
N ASP A 100 -1.18 15.73 -0.63
CA ASP A 100 -2.16 15.72 0.45
C ASP A 100 -3.50 16.32 -0.01
N ALA A 101 -3.44 17.42 -0.77
CA ALA A 101 -4.63 18.02 -1.36
C ALA A 101 -5.30 17.09 -2.37
N ALA A 102 -4.53 16.34 -3.17
CA ALA A 102 -5.06 15.35 -4.11
C ALA A 102 -5.72 14.18 -3.39
N VAL A 103 -5.12 13.68 -2.31
CA VAL A 103 -5.69 12.63 -1.46
C VAL A 103 -7.01 13.10 -0.85
N ALA A 104 -7.06 14.31 -0.30
CA ALA A 104 -8.27 14.87 0.28
C ALA A 104 -9.40 15.00 -0.75
N ARG A 105 -9.10 15.54 -1.94
CA ARG A 105 -10.08 15.61 -3.06
C ARG A 105 -10.61 14.24 -3.43
N ARG A 106 -9.73 13.24 -3.55
CA ARG A 106 -10.12 11.87 -3.90
C ARG A 106 -11.02 11.24 -2.83
N GLN A 107 -10.73 11.45 -1.54
CA GLN A 107 -11.55 10.94 -0.45
C GLN A 107 -12.95 11.55 -0.44
N ILE A 108 -13.06 12.85 -0.70
CA ILE A 108 -14.37 13.53 -0.82
C ILE A 108 -15.18 12.93 -1.97
N GLU A 109 -14.55 12.76 -3.14
CA GLU A 109 -15.22 12.20 -4.32
C GLU A 109 -15.69 10.76 -4.09
N ILE A 110 -14.87 9.92 -3.45
CA ILE A 110 -15.27 8.56 -3.10
C ILE A 110 -16.52 8.57 -2.20
N ARG A 111 -16.52 9.37 -1.13
CA ARG A 111 -17.68 9.45 -0.23
C ARG A 111 -18.94 9.91 -0.96
N ARG A 112 -18.80 10.90 -1.84
CA ARG A 112 -19.90 11.39 -2.68
C ARG A 112 -20.48 10.27 -3.55
N ILE A 113 -19.62 9.55 -4.27
CA ILE A 113 -20.04 8.44 -5.14
C ILE A 113 -20.72 7.33 -4.32
N GLU A 114 -20.17 7.00 -3.15
CA GLU A 114 -20.77 6.00 -2.25
C GLU A 114 -22.15 6.42 -1.73
N GLU A 115 -22.32 7.70 -1.40
CA GLU A 115 -23.62 8.27 -1.01
C GLU A 115 -24.63 8.25 -2.16
N GLU A 116 -24.22 8.70 -3.35
CA GLU A 116 -25.06 8.67 -4.55
C GLU A 116 -25.47 7.24 -4.92
N ALA A 117 -24.54 6.27 -4.83
CA ALA A 117 -24.82 4.87 -5.09
C ALA A 117 -25.79 4.27 -4.07
N ARG A 118 -25.64 4.59 -2.77
CA ARG A 118 -26.57 4.16 -1.72
C ARG A 118 -27.97 4.73 -1.94
N ALA A 119 -28.07 6.03 -2.21
CA ALA A 119 -29.35 6.68 -2.50
C ALA A 119 -30.02 6.09 -3.75
N ALA A 120 -29.27 5.82 -4.81
CA ALA A 120 -29.79 5.19 -6.03
C ALA A 120 -30.27 3.75 -5.77
N ALA A 121 -29.55 2.97 -4.97
CA ALA A 121 -29.96 1.63 -4.59
C ALA A 121 -31.23 1.63 -3.72
N GLU A 122 -31.35 2.58 -2.79
CA GLU A 122 -32.56 2.78 -1.98
C GLU A 122 -33.76 3.19 -2.84
N ALA A 123 -33.58 4.16 -3.74
CA ALA A 123 -34.62 4.59 -4.67
C ALA A 123 -35.09 3.43 -5.57
N THR A 124 -34.14 2.62 -6.07
CA THR A 124 -34.45 1.44 -6.89
C THR A 124 -35.24 0.39 -6.10
N ARG A 125 -34.84 0.10 -4.85
CA ARG A 125 -35.59 -0.82 -3.98
C ARG A 125 -36.99 -0.31 -3.70
N ALA A 126 -37.14 0.96 -3.33
CA ALA A 126 -38.44 1.56 -3.08
C ALA A 126 -39.35 1.54 -4.31
N ALA A 127 -38.80 1.80 -5.50
CA ALA A 127 -39.53 1.70 -6.76
C ALA A 127 -39.98 0.26 -7.05
N GLN A 128 -39.11 -0.73 -6.81
CA GLN A 128 -39.46 -2.15 -6.99
C GLN A 128 -40.55 -2.59 -6.01
N GLU A 129 -40.43 -2.24 -4.73
CA GLU A 129 -41.45 -2.54 -3.72
C GLU A 129 -42.81 -1.93 -4.08
N GLN A 130 -42.80 -0.69 -4.60
CA GLN A 130 -44.02 -0.04 -5.07
C GLN A 130 -44.61 -0.80 -6.27
N TYR A 131 -43.79 -1.15 -7.26
CA TYR A 131 -44.22 -1.93 -8.40
C TYR A 131 -44.81 -3.28 -7.99
N ASP A 132 -44.17 -4.01 -7.07
CA ASP A 132 -44.63 -5.32 -6.62
C ASP A 132 -45.98 -5.24 -5.90
N ARG A 133 -46.19 -4.21 -5.07
CA ARG A 133 -47.49 -3.93 -4.42
C ARG A 133 -48.57 -3.63 -5.46
N ASP A 134 -48.27 -2.75 -6.41
CA ASP A 134 -49.21 -2.31 -7.45
C ASP A 134 -49.57 -3.48 -8.37
N TYR A 135 -48.58 -4.30 -8.73
CA TYR A 135 -48.77 -5.49 -9.54
C TYR A 135 -49.61 -6.55 -8.80
N ALA A 136 -49.40 -6.73 -7.49
CA ALA A 136 -50.24 -7.63 -6.69
C ALA A 136 -51.70 -7.16 -6.65
N ALA A 137 -51.94 -5.86 -6.43
CA ALA A 137 -53.29 -5.28 -6.44
C ALA A 137 -53.95 -5.43 -7.82
N TRP A 138 -53.18 -5.22 -8.90
CA TRP A 138 -53.64 -5.45 -10.27
C TRP A 138 -54.06 -6.88 -10.53
N ARG A 139 -53.22 -7.86 -10.15
CA ARG A 139 -53.56 -9.27 -10.33
C ARG A 139 -54.87 -9.65 -9.64
N GLU A 140 -55.10 -9.12 -8.44
CA GLU A 140 -56.34 -9.37 -7.70
C GLU A 140 -57.55 -8.72 -8.37
N GLN A 141 -57.41 -7.48 -8.84
CA GLN A 141 -58.46 -6.80 -9.62
C GLN A 141 -58.84 -7.59 -10.88
N VAL A 142 -57.83 -8.07 -11.63
CA VAL A 142 -58.05 -8.90 -12.82
C VAL A 142 -58.76 -10.19 -12.45
N ARG A 143 -58.36 -10.85 -11.36
CA ARG A 143 -59.01 -12.07 -10.86
C ARG A 143 -60.49 -11.85 -10.55
N LEU A 144 -60.84 -10.76 -9.86
CA LEU A 144 -62.23 -10.41 -9.53
C LEU A 144 -63.06 -10.10 -10.78
N CYS A 145 -62.48 -9.38 -11.73
CA CYS A 145 -63.11 -9.11 -13.01
C CYS A 145 -63.40 -10.42 -13.77
N GLN A 146 -62.43 -11.34 -13.83
CA GLN A 146 -62.58 -12.65 -14.47
C GLN A 146 -63.60 -13.55 -13.76
N SER A 147 -63.80 -13.41 -12.45
CA SER A 147 -64.84 -14.15 -11.72
C SER A 147 -66.26 -13.58 -11.94
N GLY A 148 -66.43 -12.55 -12.76
CA GLY A 148 -67.72 -11.97 -13.13
C GLY A 148 -68.13 -10.73 -12.33
N PHE A 149 -67.28 -10.22 -11.43
CA PHE A 149 -67.56 -8.97 -10.71
C PHE A 149 -67.23 -7.77 -11.60
N ARG A 150 -68.25 -7.29 -12.33
CA ARG A 150 -68.10 -6.26 -13.37
C ARG A 150 -67.53 -4.92 -12.87
N GLU A 151 -67.78 -4.56 -11.61
CA GLU A 151 -67.26 -3.31 -11.04
C GLU A 151 -65.72 -3.33 -10.96
N ALA A 152 -65.09 -4.47 -10.68
CA ALA A 152 -63.61 -4.57 -10.69
C ALA A 152 -63.00 -4.39 -12.08
N CYS A 153 -63.73 -4.69 -13.16
CA CYS A 153 -63.24 -4.55 -14.54
C CYS A 153 -63.06 -3.08 -14.96
N THR A 154 -63.80 -2.16 -14.34
CA THR A 154 -63.78 -0.72 -14.67
C THR A 154 -63.23 0.15 -13.55
N ALA A 155 -62.96 -0.45 -12.38
CA ALA A 155 -62.38 0.26 -11.24
C ALA A 155 -61.02 0.86 -11.63
N ARG A 156 -60.84 2.15 -11.32
CA ARG A 156 -59.55 2.81 -11.52
C ARG A 156 -58.52 2.18 -10.60
N PRO A 157 -57.35 1.76 -11.10
CA PRO A 157 -56.37 1.14 -10.24
C PRO A 157 -55.79 2.11 -9.22
N ALA A 158 -55.53 1.62 -8.01
CA ALA A 158 -55.08 2.44 -6.88
C ALA A 158 -53.70 3.12 -7.11
N TRP A 159 -52.88 2.56 -7.98
CA TRP A 159 -51.56 3.08 -8.34
C TRP A 159 -51.59 4.14 -9.45
N VAL A 160 -52.74 4.36 -10.10
CA VAL A 160 -52.91 5.47 -11.05
C VAL A 160 -53.17 6.74 -10.25
N ARG A 161 -52.14 7.58 -10.11
CA ARG A 161 -52.28 8.88 -9.43
C ARG A 161 -53.37 9.71 -10.13
N PRO A 162 -54.23 10.43 -9.37
CA PRO A 162 -55.16 11.36 -9.98
C PRO A 162 -54.38 12.41 -10.78
N GLN A 163 -54.83 12.69 -12.00
CA GLN A 163 -54.33 13.86 -12.72
C GLN A 163 -54.71 15.09 -11.91
N GLN A 164 -53.71 15.92 -11.60
CA GLN A 164 -53.91 17.25 -11.02
C GLN A 164 -54.15 18.25 -12.14
#